data_AF-X1MN33-F1
#
_entry.id   AF-X1MN33-F1
#
_cell.length_a   1.000
_cell.length_b   1.000
_cell.length_c   1.000
_cell.angle_alpha   90.00
_cell.angle_beta   90.00
_cell.angle_gamma   90.00
#
_symmetry.space_group_name_H-M   'P 1'
#
loop_
_entity.id
_entity.type
_entity.pdbx_description
1 polymer ?
#
loop_
_entity_poly.entity_id
_entity_poly.type
_entity_poly.pdbx_seq_one_letter_code
_entity_poly.pdbx_strand_id
1 'polypeptide(L)'
;MNETGLLLKAYYEALYELLEAKKAILSARIRKLLRKEITPFGVERFKNEKYTAYRDACLAFLDERLETYNPIGIQYTFDRIRAHEAIQLELQLDWYDSTVEFEVLMELIRGKVAGGITEEEMWQLAGELIREVGAFPDKSIISAYEAEPALSKLPDYVVARAIEGSLDK
;
A
#
# COMPACT_ATOMS: atom_id res chain seq x y z
N MET A 1 0.71 -22.80 8.08
CA MET A 1 0.95 -21.79 7.02
C MET A 1 1.47 -22.51 5.78
N ASN A 2 0.87 -22.30 4.60
CA ASN A 2 1.31 -22.92 3.33
C ASN A 2 2.30 -21.99 2.61
N GLU A 3 2.94 -22.47 1.53
CA GLU A 3 3.92 -21.70 0.75
C GLU A 3 3.35 -20.36 0.24
N THR A 4 2.07 -20.33 -0.15
CA THR A 4 1.35 -19.10 -0.52
C THR A 4 1.35 -18.07 0.61
N GLY A 5 1.02 -18.49 1.83
CA GLY A 5 1.01 -17.60 3.00
C GLY A 5 2.42 -17.14 3.39
N LEU A 6 3.42 -18.00 3.22
CA LEU A 6 4.82 -17.65 3.45
C LEU A 6 5.31 -16.59 2.46
N LEU A 7 5.05 -16.75 1.16
CA LEU A 7 5.45 -15.78 0.15
C LEU A 7 4.67 -14.46 0.28
N LEU A 8 3.38 -14.51 0.63
CA LEU A 8 2.59 -13.31 0.92
C LEU A 8 3.16 -12.54 2.13
N LYS A 9 3.56 -13.26 3.19
CA LYS A 9 4.23 -12.65 4.34
C LYS A 9 5.56 -12.02 3.92
N ALA A 10 6.42 -12.74 3.21
CA ALA A 10 7.69 -12.21 2.72
C ALA A 10 7.51 -10.97 1.82
N TYR A 11 6.45 -10.94 1.01
CA TYR A 11 6.07 -9.76 0.22
C TYR A 11 5.81 -8.53 1.11
N TYR A 12 5.01 -8.66 2.16
CA TYR A 12 4.73 -7.55 3.08
C TYR A 12 5.95 -7.15 3.91
N GLU A 13 6.76 -8.12 4.36
CA GLU A 13 7.99 -7.83 5.11
C GLU A 13 9.00 -7.07 4.23
N ALA A 14 9.22 -7.52 2.99
CA ALA A 14 10.09 -6.83 2.05
C ALA A 14 9.58 -5.43 1.71
N LEU A 15 8.26 -5.26 1.59
CA LEU A 15 7.64 -3.96 1.35
C LEU A 15 7.84 -3.02 2.54
N TYR A 16 7.63 -3.51 3.77
CA TYR A 16 7.89 -2.77 4.99
C TYR A 16 9.35 -2.29 5.06
N GLU A 17 10.32 -3.19 4.89
CA GLU A 17 11.75 -2.84 4.94
C GLU A 17 12.12 -1.79 3.89
N LEU A 18 11.61 -1.95 2.66
CA LEU A 18 11.85 -1.03 1.56
C LEU A 18 11.30 0.37 1.86
N LEU A 19 10.08 0.45 2.37
CA LEU A 19 9.40 1.71 2.63
C LEU A 19 9.92 2.41 3.88
N GLU A 20 10.25 1.65 4.93
CA GLU A 20 10.86 2.19 6.15
C GLU A 20 12.24 2.81 5.83
N ALA A 21 13.06 2.12 5.04
CA ALA A 21 14.35 2.65 4.57
C ALA A 21 14.19 3.94 3.72
N LYS A 22 13.04 4.10 3.05
CA LYS A 22 12.73 5.25 2.20
C LYS A 22 11.83 6.30 2.89
N LYS A 23 11.49 6.16 4.17
CA LYS A 23 10.49 6.97 4.87
C LYS A 23 10.72 8.49 4.77
N ALA A 24 11.97 8.93 4.91
CA ALA A 24 12.32 10.35 4.76
C ALA A 24 12.12 10.85 3.31
N ILE A 25 12.45 10.02 2.32
CA ILE A 25 12.26 10.32 0.90
C ILE A 25 10.77 10.37 0.55
N LEU A 26 9.99 9.40 1.06
CA LEU A 26 8.53 9.35 0.92
C LEU A 26 7.88 10.59 1.52
N SER A 27 8.27 10.99 2.73
CA SER A 27 7.78 12.20 3.38
C SER A 27 8.02 13.47 2.54
N ALA A 28 9.19 13.59 1.92
CA ALA A 28 9.49 14.71 1.02
C ALA A 28 8.66 14.64 -0.26
N ARG A 29 8.45 13.44 -0.81
CA ARG A 29 7.64 13.22 -2.01
C ARG A 29 6.15 13.53 -1.77
N ILE A 30 5.61 13.11 -0.64
CA ILE A 30 4.24 13.42 -0.19
C ILE A 30 4.03 14.94 -0.18
N ARG A 31 4.96 15.71 0.41
CA ARG A 31 4.86 17.19 0.43
C ARG A 31 4.82 17.78 -0.99
N LYS A 32 5.63 17.24 -1.91
CA LYS A 32 5.66 17.71 -3.31
C LYS A 32 4.37 17.37 -4.04
N LEU A 33 3.89 16.13 -3.90
CA LEU A 33 2.65 15.66 -4.53
C LEU A 33 1.45 16.44 -3.97
N LEU A 34 1.31 16.55 -2.65
CA LEU A 34 0.21 17.26 -2.03
C LEU A 34 0.06 18.71 -2.53
N ARG A 35 1.18 19.44 -2.68
CA ARG A 35 1.14 20.80 -3.27
C ARG A 35 0.59 20.81 -4.70
N LYS A 36 1.02 19.85 -5.51
CA LYS A 36 0.56 19.71 -6.90
C LYS A 36 -0.94 19.40 -6.92
N GLU A 37 -1.38 18.43 -6.13
CA GLU A 37 -2.75 17.93 -6.14
C GLU A 37 -3.77 18.88 -5.48
N ILE A 38 -3.35 19.77 -4.59
CA ILE A 38 -4.22 20.82 -4.03
C ILE A 38 -4.46 21.96 -5.04
N THR A 39 -3.54 22.18 -5.99
CA THR A 39 -3.60 23.34 -6.90
C THR A 39 -4.93 23.42 -7.69
N PRO A 40 -5.46 22.32 -8.27
CA PRO A 40 -6.76 22.33 -8.95
C PRO A 40 -7.95 22.71 -8.06
N PHE A 41 -7.87 22.49 -6.75
CA PHE A 41 -8.94 22.83 -5.80
C PHE A 41 -8.94 24.31 -5.38
N GLY A 42 -7.96 25.09 -5.85
CA GLY A 42 -7.79 26.51 -5.56
C GLY A 42 -6.98 26.76 -4.31
N VAL A 43 -5.82 27.41 -4.47
CA VAL A 43 -4.88 27.74 -3.39
C VAL A 43 -5.54 28.57 -2.29
N GLU A 44 -6.51 29.43 -2.63
CA GLU A 44 -7.26 30.25 -1.66
C GLU A 44 -8.13 29.41 -0.70
N ARG A 45 -8.58 28.21 -1.12
CA ARG A 45 -9.33 27.28 -0.26
C ARG A 45 -8.44 26.55 0.76
N PHE A 46 -7.12 26.68 0.61
CA PHE A 46 -6.11 26.04 1.46
C PHE A 46 -5.19 27.10 2.07
N LYS A 47 -5.68 27.76 3.13
CA LYS A 47 -4.80 28.50 4.05
C LYS A 47 -3.71 27.57 4.60
N ASN A 48 -2.58 28.13 5.02
CA ASN A 48 -1.41 27.38 5.53
C ASN A 48 -1.76 26.32 6.59
N GLU A 49 -2.75 26.58 7.45
CA GLU A 49 -3.23 25.64 8.47
C GLU A 49 -3.90 24.41 7.85
N LYS A 50 -4.76 24.59 6.84
CA LYS A 50 -5.43 23.48 6.15
C LYS A 50 -4.45 22.65 5.34
N TYR A 51 -3.47 23.28 4.69
CA TYR A 51 -2.38 22.55 4.02
C TYR A 51 -1.58 21.72 5.03
N THR A 52 -1.27 22.30 6.20
CA THR A 52 -0.57 21.60 7.29
C THR A 52 -1.36 20.40 7.76
N ALA A 53 -2.68 20.54 7.99
CA ALA A 53 -3.53 19.43 8.39
C ALA A 53 -3.54 18.28 7.36
N TYR A 54 -3.61 18.59 6.07
CA TYR A 54 -3.57 17.56 5.02
C TYR A 54 -2.20 16.88 4.95
N ARG A 55 -1.12 17.64 5.11
CA ARG A 55 0.23 17.08 5.17
C ARG A 55 0.37 16.12 6.34
N ASP A 56 -0.10 16.53 7.52
CA ASP A 56 0.01 15.72 8.73
C ASP A 56 -0.85 14.47 8.63
N ALA A 57 -2.04 14.56 8.02
CA ALA A 57 -2.86 13.39 7.66
C ALA A 57 -2.13 12.43 6.71
N CYS A 58 -1.47 12.93 5.65
CA CYS A 58 -0.69 12.08 4.75
C CYS A 58 0.45 11.35 5.48
N LEU A 59 1.10 12.02 6.45
CA LEU A 59 2.19 11.40 7.21
C LEU A 59 1.65 10.34 8.17
N ALA A 60 0.53 10.60 8.84
CA ALA A 60 -0.14 9.61 9.67
C ALA A 60 -0.57 8.38 8.87
N PHE A 61 -1.13 8.56 7.68
CA PHE A 61 -1.53 7.45 6.80
C PHE A 61 -0.32 6.65 6.29
N LEU A 62 0.82 7.31 6.03
CA LEU A 62 2.06 6.60 5.73
C LEU A 62 2.52 5.73 6.91
N ASP A 63 2.46 6.26 8.14
CA ASP A 63 2.81 5.52 9.34
C ASP A 63 1.86 4.33 9.56
N GLU A 64 0.54 4.53 9.43
CA GLU A 64 -0.47 3.47 9.51
C GLU A 64 -0.24 2.38 8.46
N ARG A 65 0.15 2.76 7.23
CA ARG A 65 0.44 1.80 6.17
C ARG A 65 1.68 0.98 6.46
N LEU A 66 2.73 1.61 6.98
CA LEU A 66 3.94 0.92 7.44
C LEU A 66 3.65 -0.06 8.57
N GLU A 67 2.82 0.33 9.55
CA GLU A 67 2.39 -0.58 10.62
C GLU A 67 1.53 -1.74 10.11
N THR A 68 0.74 -1.52 9.05
CA THR A 68 -0.03 -2.59 8.39
C THR A 68 0.89 -3.63 7.75
N TYR A 69 2.00 -3.20 7.13
CA TYR A 69 3.00 -4.08 6.54
C TYR A 69 3.98 -4.67 7.56
N ASN A 70 3.97 -4.19 8.81
CA ASN A 70 4.91 -4.61 9.85
C ASN A 70 4.83 -6.14 10.05
N PRO A 71 5.97 -6.86 10.00
CA PRO A 71 6.07 -8.30 10.19
C PRO A 71 5.33 -8.86 11.42
N ILE A 72 5.21 -8.06 12.48
CA ILE A 72 4.50 -8.43 13.72
C ILE A 72 2.99 -8.23 13.57
N GLY A 73 2.57 -7.13 12.94
CA GLY A 73 1.15 -6.82 12.69
C GLY A 73 0.51 -7.77 11.68
N ILE A 74 1.22 -8.07 10.60
CA ILE A 74 0.74 -8.92 9.50
C ILE A 74 0.48 -10.38 9.94
N GLN A 75 1.21 -10.86 10.95
CA GLN A 75 0.99 -12.20 11.53
C GLN A 75 -0.42 -12.36 12.14
N TYR A 76 -0.95 -11.30 12.77
CA TYR A 76 -2.30 -11.33 13.33
C TYR A 76 -3.39 -11.34 12.26
N THR A 77 -3.08 -10.80 11.07
CA THR A 77 -3.98 -10.79 9.91
C THR A 77 -4.11 -12.19 9.31
N PHE A 78 -3.06 -13.01 9.33
CA PHE A 78 -3.03 -14.32 8.65
C PHE A 78 -3.25 -15.54 9.56
N ASP A 79 -3.00 -15.44 10.87
CA ASP A 79 -3.08 -16.61 11.77
C ASP A 79 -4.49 -16.90 12.33
N ARG A 80 -5.50 -16.09 12.01
CA ARG A 80 -6.87 -16.33 12.48
C ARG A 80 -7.59 -17.37 11.62
N ILE A 81 -8.33 -18.28 12.25
CA ILE A 81 -9.14 -19.34 11.62
C ILE A 81 -10.16 -18.79 10.59
N ARG A 82 -10.47 -17.49 10.61
CA ARG A 82 -11.33 -16.76 9.65
C ARG A 82 -10.64 -15.58 8.96
N ALA A 83 -9.30 -15.55 8.94
CA ALA A 83 -8.49 -14.49 8.35
C ALA A 83 -8.95 -14.14 6.92
N HIS A 84 -9.20 -15.16 6.10
CA HIS A 84 -9.65 -14.99 4.72
C HIS A 84 -11.00 -14.25 4.61
N GLU A 85 -11.98 -14.61 5.43
CA GLU A 85 -13.32 -13.99 5.41
C GLU A 85 -13.28 -12.56 5.95
N ALA A 86 -12.43 -12.30 6.94
CA ALA A 86 -12.22 -10.97 7.49
C ALA A 86 -11.51 -10.04 6.49
N ILE A 87 -10.48 -10.53 5.80
CA ILE A 87 -9.79 -9.80 4.72
C ILE A 87 -10.79 -9.49 3.61
N GLN A 88 -11.54 -10.48 3.12
CA GLN A 88 -12.54 -10.23 2.07
C GLN A 88 -13.60 -9.20 2.47
N LEU A 89 -14.01 -9.18 3.75
CA LEU A 89 -14.94 -8.17 4.25
C LEU A 89 -14.28 -6.79 4.36
N GLU A 90 -13.04 -6.70 4.79
CA GLU A 90 -12.26 -5.45 4.87
C GLU A 90 -12.08 -4.83 3.48
N LEU A 91 -11.77 -5.63 2.46
CA LEU A 91 -11.68 -5.20 1.05
C LEU A 91 -12.98 -4.62 0.49
N GLN A 92 -14.13 -5.01 1.06
CA GLN A 92 -15.46 -4.53 0.68
C GLN A 92 -15.94 -3.31 1.50
N LEU A 93 -15.42 -3.16 2.72
CA LEU A 93 -15.81 -2.09 3.63
C LEU A 93 -14.95 -0.83 3.47
N ASP A 94 -13.79 -0.96 2.83
CA ASP A 94 -12.91 0.16 2.56
C ASP A 94 -13.49 1.11 1.51
N TRP A 95 -13.04 2.37 1.51
CA TRP A 95 -13.47 3.36 0.51
C TRP A 95 -13.08 3.00 -0.94
N TYR A 96 -12.31 1.92 -1.10
CA TYR A 96 -11.69 1.49 -2.32
C TYR A 96 -11.92 -0.02 -2.48
N ASP A 97 -12.64 -0.42 -3.53
CA ASP A 97 -12.76 -1.84 -3.87
C ASP A 97 -11.42 -2.33 -4.41
N SER A 98 -10.71 -3.07 -3.56
CA SER A 98 -9.38 -3.63 -3.83
C SER A 98 -9.41 -5.13 -4.10
N THR A 99 -10.61 -5.70 -4.30
CA THR A 99 -10.83 -7.13 -4.56
C THR A 99 -10.03 -7.60 -5.78
N VAL A 100 -10.12 -6.84 -6.89
CA VAL A 100 -9.44 -7.19 -8.15
C VAL A 100 -7.92 -7.14 -7.98
N GLU A 101 -7.40 -6.12 -7.29
CA GLU A 101 -5.96 -5.99 -7.04
C GLU A 101 -5.44 -7.13 -6.15
N PHE A 102 -6.22 -7.51 -5.13
CA PHE A 102 -5.89 -8.61 -4.24
C PHE A 102 -5.90 -9.96 -4.98
N GLU A 103 -6.89 -10.19 -5.86
CA GLU A 103 -6.95 -11.40 -6.68
C GLU A 103 -5.72 -11.53 -7.58
N VAL A 104 -5.28 -10.45 -8.23
CA VAL A 104 -4.06 -10.44 -9.05
C VAL A 104 -2.82 -10.77 -8.22
N LEU A 105 -2.67 -10.20 -7.03
CA LEU A 105 -1.57 -10.52 -6.11
C LEU A 105 -1.58 -12.01 -5.74
N MET A 106 -2.75 -12.55 -5.37
CA MET A 106 -2.89 -13.95 -4.98
C MET A 106 -2.67 -14.92 -6.14
N GLU A 107 -3.09 -14.58 -7.36
CA GLU A 107 -2.82 -15.38 -8.56
C GLU A 107 -1.32 -15.47 -8.86
N LEU A 108 -0.59 -14.35 -8.78
CA LEU A 108 0.85 -14.33 -9.00
C LEU A 108 1.61 -15.11 -7.92
N ILE A 109 1.22 -14.98 -6.65
CA ILE A 109 1.80 -15.77 -5.56
C ILE A 109 1.57 -17.26 -5.81
N ARG A 110 0.34 -17.67 -6.13
CA ARG A 110 0.02 -19.09 -6.41
C ARG A 110 0.82 -19.61 -7.61
N GLY A 111 1.00 -18.81 -8.64
CA GLY A 111 1.82 -19.15 -9.81
C GLY A 111 3.31 -19.35 -9.44
N LYS A 112 3.86 -18.48 -8.60
CA LYS A 112 5.28 -18.53 -8.18
C LYS A 112 5.58 -19.70 -7.22
N VAL A 113 4.61 -20.15 -6.41
CA VAL A 113 4.82 -21.27 -5.47
C VAL A 113 4.50 -22.65 -6.04
N ALA A 114 3.89 -22.75 -7.24
CA ALA A 114 3.44 -24.03 -7.80
C ALA A 114 4.58 -25.05 -8.04
N GLY A 115 5.84 -24.60 -8.12
CA GLY A 115 7.03 -25.44 -8.28
C GLY A 115 7.73 -25.85 -6.98
N GLY A 116 7.24 -25.41 -5.82
CA GLY A 116 7.98 -25.42 -4.56
C GLY A 116 9.02 -24.30 -4.51
N ILE A 117 9.20 -23.70 -3.32
CA ILE A 117 10.13 -22.57 -3.14
C ILE A 117 11.05 -22.81 -1.95
N THR A 118 12.33 -22.50 -2.13
CA THR A 118 13.28 -22.40 -1.01
C THR A 118 13.15 -21.06 -0.30
N GLU A 119 13.71 -20.96 0.91
CA GLU A 119 13.73 -19.72 1.69
C GLU A 119 14.56 -18.61 1.00
N GLU A 120 15.64 -18.98 0.31
CA GLU A 120 16.48 -18.04 -0.45
C GLU A 120 15.74 -17.49 -1.68
N GLU A 121 14.96 -18.32 -2.36
CA GLU A 121 14.10 -17.90 -3.49
C GLU A 121 12.93 -17.03 -3.02
N MET A 122 12.46 -17.20 -1.78
CA MET A 122 11.31 -16.48 -1.25
C MET A 122 11.50 -14.95 -1.25
N TRP A 123 12.65 -14.47 -0.80
CA TRP A 123 12.96 -13.04 -0.78
C TRP A 123 13.13 -12.46 -2.19
N GLN A 124 13.71 -13.24 -3.10
CA GLN A 124 13.80 -12.83 -4.50
C GLN A 124 12.40 -12.72 -5.13
N LEU A 125 11.54 -13.71 -4.90
CA LEU A 125 10.16 -13.72 -5.39
C LEU A 125 9.32 -12.59 -4.77
N ALA A 126 9.53 -12.25 -3.50
CA ALA A 126 8.91 -11.09 -2.87
C ALA A 126 9.30 -9.78 -3.57
N GLY A 127 10.59 -9.60 -3.89
CA GLY A 127 11.06 -8.44 -4.66
C GLY A 127 10.57 -8.41 -6.11
N GLU A 128 10.35 -9.58 -6.73
CA GLU A 128 9.66 -9.68 -8.03
C GLU A 128 8.19 -9.29 -7.92
N LEU A 129 7.47 -9.77 -6.91
CA LEU A 129 6.08 -9.41 -6.66
C LEU A 129 5.92 -7.89 -6.47
N ILE A 130 6.76 -7.26 -5.65
CA ILE A 130 6.73 -5.79 -5.47
C ILE A 130 6.91 -5.06 -6.81
N ARG A 131 7.78 -5.56 -7.70
CA ARG A 131 7.99 -4.96 -9.04
C ARG A 131 6.82 -5.20 -9.99
N GLU A 132 6.17 -6.36 -9.91
CA GLU A 132 5.05 -6.72 -10.80
C GLU A 132 3.74 -6.05 -10.34
N VAL A 133 3.44 -6.09 -9.04
CA VAL A 133 2.14 -5.66 -8.50
C VAL A 133 2.18 -4.35 -7.73
N GLY A 134 3.35 -3.85 -7.31
CA GLY A 134 3.43 -2.66 -6.47
C GLY A 134 3.11 -2.96 -5.00
N ALA A 135 2.70 -1.94 -4.25
CA ALA A 135 2.23 -2.02 -2.88
C ALA A 135 0.71 -2.15 -2.85
N PHE A 136 0.21 -3.34 -2.51
CA PHE A 136 -1.22 -3.53 -2.32
C PHE A 136 -1.71 -2.77 -1.06
N PRO A 137 -2.86 -2.05 -1.07
CA PRO A 137 -3.84 -1.82 -2.16
C PRO A 137 -3.70 -0.46 -2.90
N ASP A 138 -2.50 0.05 -3.11
CA ASP A 138 -2.29 1.42 -3.59
C ASP A 138 -2.78 1.67 -5.01
N LYS A 139 -2.84 0.65 -5.90
CA LYS A 139 -3.38 0.83 -7.26
C LYS A 139 -4.90 1.06 -7.23
N SER A 140 -5.61 0.38 -6.35
CA SER A 140 -7.07 0.57 -6.16
C SER A 140 -7.37 1.95 -5.59
N ILE A 141 -6.58 2.41 -4.62
CA ILE A 141 -6.68 3.78 -4.08
C ILE A 141 -6.47 4.81 -5.18
N ILE A 142 -5.43 4.65 -5.99
CA ILE A 142 -5.09 5.57 -7.09
C ILE A 142 -6.23 5.64 -8.10
N SER A 143 -6.66 4.48 -8.61
CA SER A 143 -7.69 4.41 -9.65
C SER A 143 -9.04 4.96 -9.18
N ALA A 144 -9.46 4.64 -7.95
CA ALA A 144 -10.70 5.14 -7.37
C ALA A 144 -10.67 6.66 -7.13
N TYR A 145 -9.53 7.22 -6.70
CA TYR A 145 -9.37 8.67 -6.60
C TYR A 145 -9.39 9.34 -7.98
N GLU A 146 -8.71 8.77 -8.98
CA GLU A 146 -8.68 9.33 -10.35
C GLU A 146 -10.06 9.30 -11.02
N ALA A 147 -10.88 8.28 -10.72
CA ALA A 147 -12.26 8.19 -11.19
C ALA A 147 -13.18 9.24 -10.54
N GLU A 148 -13.02 9.48 -9.23
CA GLU A 148 -13.83 10.45 -8.49
C GLU A 148 -12.98 11.23 -7.45
N PRO A 149 -12.28 12.30 -7.90
CA PRO A 149 -11.40 13.06 -7.02
C PRO A 149 -12.18 13.78 -5.92
N ALA A 150 -11.83 13.51 -4.67
CA ALA A 150 -12.44 14.14 -3.50
C ALA A 150 -11.38 14.55 -2.48
N LEU A 151 -11.56 15.72 -1.87
CA LEU A 151 -10.64 16.22 -0.84
C LEU A 151 -10.51 15.26 0.36
N SER A 152 -11.55 14.50 0.69
CA SER A 152 -11.50 13.49 1.74
C SER A 152 -10.61 12.29 1.39
N LYS A 153 -10.49 11.94 0.10
CA LYS A 153 -9.65 10.84 -0.42
C LYS A 153 -8.22 11.28 -0.76
N LEU A 154 -7.96 12.59 -0.77
CA LEU A 154 -6.69 13.16 -1.22
C LEU A 154 -5.47 12.68 -0.41
N PRO A 155 -5.52 12.56 0.94
CA PRO A 155 -4.37 12.07 1.69
C PRO A 155 -3.94 10.65 1.29
N ASP A 156 -4.89 9.70 1.22
CA ASP A 156 -4.63 8.32 0.78
C ASP A 156 -4.04 8.28 -0.62
N TYR A 157 -4.65 9.00 -1.56
CA TYR A 157 -4.16 9.07 -2.93
C TYR A 157 -2.72 9.60 -3.00
N VAL A 158 -2.40 10.66 -2.24
CA VAL A 158 -1.04 11.22 -2.21
C VAL A 158 -0.04 10.22 -1.65
N VAL A 159 -0.41 9.46 -0.61
CA VAL A 159 0.43 8.43 -0.01
C VAL A 159 0.65 7.28 -1.00
N ALA A 160 -0.43 6.73 -1.58
CA ALA A 160 -0.38 5.66 -2.57
C ALA A 160 0.51 6.04 -3.77
N ARG A 161 0.34 7.27 -4.31
CA ARG A 161 1.20 7.80 -5.39
C ARG A 161 2.66 8.00 -4.98
N ALA A 162 2.91 8.29 -3.71
CA ALA A 162 4.27 8.43 -3.20
C ALA A 162 4.96 7.07 -3.07
N ILE A 163 4.23 6.08 -2.52
CA ILE A 163 4.68 4.70 -2.33
C ILE A 163 4.94 4.05 -3.69
N GLU A 164 3.93 3.93 -4.55
CA GLU A 164 4.06 3.31 -5.88
C GLU A 164 5.21 3.92 -6.68
N GLY A 165 5.30 5.25 -6.68
CA GLY A 165 6.35 5.95 -7.40
C GLY A 165 7.76 5.81 -6.78
N SER A 166 7.89 5.16 -5.63
CA SER A 166 9.16 4.82 -4.97
C SER A 166 9.58 3.36 -5.15
N LEU A 167 8.65 2.50 -5.62
CA LEU A 167 8.91 1.08 -5.90
C LEU A 167 9.67 0.91 -7.22
N ASP A 168 9.57 1.88 -8.13
CA ASP A 168 10.42 2.00 -9.32
C ASP A 168 11.65 2.87 -9.05
N LYS A 169 12.83 2.22 -8.97
CA LYS A 169 14.16 2.74 -9.34
C LYS A 169 15.25 1.69 -9.13
#